data_AF-A0A1W1CAP2-F1
#
_entry.id   AF-A0A1W1CAP2-F1
#
_cell.length_a   1.000
_cell.length_b   1.000
_cell.length_c   1.000
_cell.angle_alpha   90.00
_cell.angle_beta   90.00
_cell.angle_gamma   90.00
#
_symmetry.space_group_name_H-M   'P 1'
#
loop_
_entity.id
_entity.type
_entity.pdbx_description
1 polymer ?
#
loop_
_entity_poly.entity_id
_entity_poly.type
_entity_poly.pdbx_seq_one_letter_code
_entity_poly.pdbx_strand_id
1 'polypeptide(L)' 'MQKLRVNQNFSNIQLELLKLYATNIQDNELLDIKNYLAKYFAQKAVSRADAIWDAKNFDNNKMDEWLNEK' A
#
# COMPACT_ATOMS: atom_id res chain seq x y z
N MET A 1 16.50 -31.53 -10.53
CA MET A 1 15.94 -30.35 -9.85
C MET A 1 16.81 -29.15 -10.18
N GLN A 2 16.28 -28.18 -10.92
CA GLN A 2 17.02 -26.99 -11.33
C GLN A 2 17.22 -26.09 -10.09
N LYS A 3 18.47 -25.91 -9.65
CA LYS A 3 18.82 -24.98 -8.56
C LYS A 3 18.59 -23.56 -9.06
N LEU A 4 17.52 -22.92 -8.58
CA LEU A 4 17.30 -21.49 -8.75
C LEU A 4 18.46 -20.73 -8.10
N ARG A 5 19.34 -20.14 -8.92
CA ARG A 5 20.31 -19.16 -8.46
C ARG A 5 19.59 -17.81 -8.36
N VAL A 6 19.06 -17.50 -7.17
CA VAL A 6 18.51 -16.17 -6.89
C VAL A 6 19.65 -15.27 -6.43
N ASN A 7 20.23 -14.53 -7.36
CA ASN A 7 20.99 -13.32 -7.02
C ASN A 7 20.01 -12.15 -7.09
N GLN A 8 19.25 -11.93 -6.02
CA GLN A 8 18.33 -10.80 -5.87
C GLN A 8 18.53 -10.25 -4.48
N ASN A 9 19.09 -9.05 -4.39
CA ASN A 9 19.14 -8.32 -3.12
C ASN A 9 17.70 -7.96 -2.75
N PHE A 10 17.11 -8.73 -1.84
CA PHE A 10 15.81 -8.40 -1.27
C PHE A 10 15.88 -7.02 -0.61
N SER A 11 14.85 -6.21 -0.83
CA SER A 11 14.66 -4.98 -0.06
C SER A 11 14.46 -5.30 1.42
N ASN A 12 14.72 -4.33 2.30
CA ASN A 12 14.58 -4.51 3.74
C ASN A 12 13.21 -5.09 4.13
N ILE A 13 12.13 -4.61 3.51
CA ILE A 13 10.78 -5.12 3.81
C ILE A 13 10.56 -6.56 3.34
N GLN A 14 11.15 -6.95 2.21
CA GLN A 14 11.08 -8.33 1.74
C GLN A 14 11.83 -9.27 2.69
N LEU A 15 12.98 -8.86 3.23
CA LEU A 15 13.73 -9.65 4.23
C LEU A 15 12.95 -9.82 5.54
N GLU A 16 12.29 -8.75 6.03
CA GLU A 16 11.49 -8.85 7.25
C GLU A 16 10.25 -9.74 7.07
N LEU A 17 9.58 -9.68 5.91
CA LEU A 17 8.47 -10.59 5.60
C LEU A 17 8.94 -12.05 5.55
N LEU A 18 10.13 -12.33 5.00
CA LEU A 18 10.69 -13.68 4.99
C LEU A 18 10.99 -14.20 6.41
N LYS A 19 11.55 -13.36 7.29
CA LYS A 19 11.76 -13.72 8.70
C LYS A 19 10.43 -13.98 9.42
N LEU A 20 9.42 -13.17 9.13
CA LEU A 20 8.08 -13.28 9.68
C LEU A 20 7.40 -14.59 9.24
N TYR A 21 7.49 -14.97 7.96
CA TYR A 21 6.94 -16.25 7.48
C TYR A 21 7.64 -17.48 8.07
N ALA A 22 8.91 -17.36 8.45
CA ALA A 22 9.65 -18.44 9.08
C ALA A 22 9.12 -18.81 10.49
N THR A 23 8.26 -17.99 11.10
CA THR A 23 7.67 -18.27 12.42
C THR A 23 6.37 -19.09 12.37
N ASN A 24 6.05 -19.72 11.24
CA ASN A 24 4.85 -20.55 11.04
C ASN A 24 3.52 -19.82 11.32
N ILE A 25 3.41 -18.62 10.74
CA ILE A 25 2.22 -17.77 10.82
C ILE A 25 1.01 -18.46 10.18
N GLN A 26 -0.13 -18.36 10.84
CA GLN A 26 -1.38 -18.89 10.33
C GLN A 26 -1.96 -17.99 9.24
N ASP A 27 -2.74 -18.54 8.30
CA ASP A 27 -3.25 -17.79 7.15
C ASP A 27 -4.09 -16.57 7.53
N ASN A 28 -4.80 -16.62 8.67
CA ASN A 28 -5.58 -15.49 9.19
C ASN A 28 -4.67 -14.34 9.66
N GLU A 29 -3.58 -14.64 10.34
CA GLU A 29 -2.59 -13.64 10.77
C GLU A 29 -1.88 -13.01 9.55
N LEU A 30 -1.61 -13.81 8.51
CA LEU A 30 -1.11 -13.30 7.24
C LEU A 30 -2.10 -12.33 6.57
N LEU A 31 -3.39 -12.65 6.62
CA LEU A 31 -4.44 -11.77 6.13
C LEU A 31 -4.48 -10.46 6.92
N ASP A 32 -4.34 -10.51 8.25
CA ASP A 32 -4.28 -9.32 9.09
C ASP A 32 -3.10 -8.42 8.71
N ILE A 33 -1.91 -8.98 8.49
CA ILE A 33 -0.73 -8.24 8.02
C ILE A 33 -1.01 -7.55 6.68
N LYS A 34 -1.66 -8.25 5.73
CA LYS A 34 -2.05 -7.66 4.45
C LYS A 34 -3.04 -6.50 4.64
N ASN A 35 -4.00 -6.65 5.54
CA ASN A 35 -4.98 -5.61 5.85
C ASN A 35 -4.33 -4.38 6.48
N TYR A 36 -3.35 -4.56 7.38
CA TYR A 36 -2.58 -3.45 7.95
C TYR A 36 -1.81 -2.68 6.88
N LEU A 37 -1.14 -3.39 5.96
CA LEU A 37 -0.44 -2.76 4.85
C LEU A 37 -1.40 -2.01 3.92
N ALA A 38 -2.53 -2.64 3.56
CA ALA A 38 -3.55 -2.02 2.71
C ALA A 38 -4.09 -0.73 3.34
N LYS A 39 -4.41 -0.76 4.64
CA LYS A 39 -4.86 0.42 5.39
C LYS A 39 -3.80 1.53 5.41
N TYR A 40 -2.54 1.19 5.66
CA TYR A 40 -1.44 2.16 5.65
C TYR A 40 -1.29 2.85 4.29
N PHE A 41 -1.31 2.08 3.20
CA PHE A 41 -1.19 2.66 1.86
C PHE A 41 -2.42 3.45 1.44
N ALA A 42 -3.63 3.01 1.81
CA ALA A 42 -4.86 3.76 1.58
C ALA A 42 -4.84 5.11 2.30
N GLN A 43 -4.47 5.14 3.58
CA GLN A 43 -4.32 6.38 4.34
C GLN A 43 -3.28 7.31 3.70
N LYS A 44 -2.13 6.77 3.31
CA LYS A 44 -1.08 7.54 2.63
C LYS A 44 -1.55 8.11 1.28
N ALA A 45 -2.39 7.38 0.54
CA ALA A 45 -2.96 7.84 -0.71
C ALA A 45 -3.96 8.99 -0.47
N VAL A 46 -4.86 8.83 0.50
CA VAL A 46 -5.82 9.88 0.89
C VAL A 46 -5.08 11.15 1.33
N SER A 47 -4.11 11.05 2.24
CA SER A 47 -3.36 12.24 2.70
C SER A 47 -2.61 12.95 1.57
N ARG A 48 -2.17 12.21 0.54
CA ARG A 48 -1.56 12.83 -0.65
C ARG A 48 -2.60 13.50 -1.53
N ALA A 49 -3.78 12.91 -1.68
CA ALA A 49 -4.88 13.52 -2.41
C ALA A 49 -5.32 14.82 -1.73
N ASP A 50 -5.48 14.81 -0.41
CA ASP A 50 -5.81 15.99 0.39
C ASP A 50 -4.76 17.09 0.22
N ALA A 51 -3.46 16.74 0.31
CA ALA A 51 -2.39 17.72 0.12
C ALA A 51 -2.41 18.36 -1.29
N ILE A 52 -2.75 17.58 -2.33
CA ILE A 52 -2.89 18.10 -3.70
C ILE A 52 -4.14 18.97 -3.82
N TRP A 53 -5.24 18.56 -3.20
CA TRP A 53 -6.51 19.30 -3.15
C TRP A 53 -6.29 20.70 -2.58
N ASP A 54 -5.64 20.78 -1.41
CA ASP A 54 -5.30 22.03 -0.74
C ASP A 54 -4.32 22.87 -1.57
N ALA A 55 -3.25 22.25 -2.09
CA ALA A 55 -2.24 22.96 -2.89
C ALA A 55 -2.81 23.59 -4.17
N LYS A 56 -3.91 23.02 -4.70
CA LYS A 56 -4.61 23.56 -5.86
C LYS A 56 -5.75 24.51 -5.51
N ASN A 57 -5.97 24.78 -4.22
CA ASN A 57 -7.12 25.53 -3.71
C ASN A 57 -8.45 24.99 -4.27
N PHE A 58 -8.56 23.67 -4.37
CA PHE A 58 -9.81 23.05 -4.77
C PHE A 58 -10.85 23.20 -3.67
N ASP A 59 -12.09 23.32 -4.10
CA ASP A 59 -13.25 23.50 -3.24
C ASP A 59 -14.43 22.66 -3.72
N ASN A 60 -15.57 22.81 -3.08
CA ASN A 60 -16.77 22.06 -3.44
C ASN A 60 -17.23 22.32 -4.88
N ASN A 61 -16.96 23.50 -5.45
CA ASN A 61 -17.31 23.77 -6.84
C ASN A 61 -16.50 22.89 -7.79
N LYS A 62 -15.22 22.65 -7.47
CA LYS A 62 -14.40 21.72 -8.26
C LYS A 62 -14.88 20.28 -8.15
N MET A 63 -15.37 19.89 -6.97
CA MET A 63 -16.02 18.57 -6.79
C MET A 63 -17.28 18.45 -7.65
N ASP A 64 -18.12 19.47 -7.65
CA ASP A 64 -19.35 19.51 -8.45
C ASP A 64 -19.04 19.48 -9.96
N GLU A 65 -17.99 20.17 -10.40
CA GLU A 65 -17.51 20.11 -11.78
C GLU A 65 -17.18 18.66 -12.18
N TRP A 66 -16.33 17.97 -11.41
CA TRP A 66 -15.93 16.59 -11.67
C TRP A 66 -17.09 15.59 -11.63
N LEU A 67 -18.05 15.76 -10.71
CA LEU A 67 -19.23 14.89 -10.61
C LEU A 67 -20.18 15.03 -11.81
N ASN A 68 -20.14 16.17 -12.51
CA ASN A 68 -20.99 16.47 -13.66
C ASN A 68 -20.25 16.39 -15.00
N GLU A 69 -18.98 15.96 -15.01
CA GLU A 69 -18.24 15.65 -16.24
C GLU A 69 -18.91 14.44 -16.94
N LYS A 70 -19.17 14.58 -18.25
CA LYS A 70 -19.80 13.56 -19.10
C LYS A 70 -18.77 12.71 -19.83
#